data_AF-A0A353B300-F1
#
_entry.id   AF-A0A353B300-F1
#
_cell.length_a   1.000
_cell.length_b   1.000
_cell.length_c   1.000
_cell.angle_alpha   90.00
_cell.angle_beta   90.00
_cell.angle_gamma   90.00
#
_symmetry.space_group_name_H-M   'P 1'
#
loop_
_entity.id
_entity.type
_entity.pdbx_description
1 polymer ?
#
loop_
_entity_poly.entity_id
_entity_poly.type
_entity_poly.pdbx_seq_one_letter_code
_entity_poly.pdbx_strand_id
1 'polypeptide(L)'
;MLTLGMLFLAIQVYTLHFLATSNLLPGVGGGEAALSVRLGPGRGLHSSPDVYYLSAVGQRLAELNAEFIESGNQPEAKHIETRAQRTMVVDHLSRDASEWTADLVARHSPDSRSALMTLASDVWPIELFRDSANEFRRGETESLSKQLQQLAEDSERMQSAQRDALSDMQAARADQQRLEEKLASSTDEANVSSLRSELASAQKAVREAATAATEAQDELRRASDQRSRVSSRLDYLTEIHQNEVGMNARYPWLGLPVCIPNGWRWVVAYLVVTCCHMVHVVFGLVEAWGELRKSDSGTAEAPNHSSARNSRELEKRRLIERRRHPERHWVVIASSWVAFVLMWQLG
;
A
#
# COMPACT_ATOMS: atom_id res chain seq x y z
N MET A 1 -1.96 26.34 45.58
CA MET A 1 -1.99 26.90 44.21
C MET A 1 -0.62 26.82 43.54
N LEU A 2 0.43 27.47 44.08
CA LEU A 2 1.80 27.42 43.52
C LEU A 2 2.39 26.01 43.39
N THR A 3 2.17 25.14 44.38
CA THR A 3 2.66 23.75 44.37
C THR A 3 1.97 22.85 43.35
N LEU A 4 0.67 23.07 43.10
CA LEU A 4 -0.11 22.34 42.09
C LEU A 4 0.24 22.79 40.66
N GLY A 5 0.48 24.09 40.46
CA GLY A 5 0.95 24.61 39.18
C GLY A 5 2.33 24.06 38.79
N MET A 6 3.25 23.95 39.75
CA MET A 6 4.58 23.37 39.54
C MET A 6 4.52 21.87 39.20
N LEU A 7 3.60 21.12 39.82
CA LEU A 7 3.41 19.69 39.51
C LEU A 7 2.84 19.50 38.10
N PHE A 8 1.89 20.34 37.67
CA PHE A 8 1.36 20.29 36.32
C PHE A 8 2.42 20.62 35.27
N LEU A 9 3.25 21.64 35.53
CA LEU A 9 4.36 22.00 34.65
C LEU A 9 5.41 20.87 34.60
N ALA A 10 5.70 20.22 35.74
CA ALA A 10 6.59 19.08 35.79
C ALA A 10 6.04 17.87 35.01
N ILE A 11 4.74 17.59 35.07
CA ILE A 11 4.11 16.52 34.29
C ILE A 11 4.16 16.84 32.80
N GLN A 12 3.87 18.08 32.39
CA GLN A 12 3.98 18.48 30.98
C GLN A 12 5.42 18.39 30.47
N VAL A 13 6.40 18.90 31.22
CA VAL A 13 7.82 18.81 30.87
C VAL A 13 8.28 17.35 30.85
N TYR A 14 7.84 16.51 31.78
CA TYR A 14 8.20 15.09 31.80
C TYR A 14 7.54 14.33 30.65
N THR A 15 6.32 14.67 30.26
CA THR A 15 5.63 14.03 29.12
C THR A 15 6.28 14.45 27.80
N LEU A 16 6.62 15.74 27.64
CA LEU A 16 7.36 16.26 26.49
C LEU A 16 8.77 15.71 26.42
N HIS A 17 9.48 15.63 27.55
CA HIS A 17 10.81 15.04 27.62
C HIS A 17 10.76 13.53 27.36
N PHE A 18 9.79 12.81 27.92
CA PHE A 18 9.57 11.39 27.62
C PHE A 18 9.29 11.20 26.14
N LEU A 19 8.42 12.00 25.51
CA LEU A 19 8.17 11.94 24.07
C LEU A 19 9.40 12.31 23.22
N ALA A 20 10.25 13.23 23.70
CA ALA A 20 11.46 13.66 22.99
C ALA A 20 12.68 12.74 23.20
N THR A 21 12.78 12.06 24.34
CA THR A 21 13.93 11.23 24.72
C THR A 21 13.67 9.73 24.68
N SER A 22 12.41 9.31 24.65
CA SER A 22 12.09 7.95 24.26
C SER A 22 12.40 7.81 22.76
N ASN A 23 13.67 7.50 22.50
CA ASN A 23 14.15 6.71 21.38
C ASN A 23 13.51 5.30 21.42
N LEU A 24 12.18 5.21 21.54
CA LEU A 24 11.40 4.00 21.36
C LEU A 24 11.23 3.75 19.85
N LEU A 25 12.39 3.63 19.19
CA LEU A 25 12.75 2.90 17.95
C LEU A 25 13.80 3.73 17.19
N PRO A 26 15.04 3.20 17.05
CA PRO A 26 15.22 2.01 16.22
C PRO A 26 16.03 0.90 16.90
N GLY A 27 15.59 -0.35 16.74
CA GLY A 27 16.46 -1.51 16.96
C GLY A 27 15.97 -2.57 17.96
N VAL A 28 14.73 -3.02 17.86
CA VAL A 28 14.38 -4.36 18.36
C VAL A 28 13.65 -5.11 17.26
N GLY A 29 14.42 -5.89 16.49
CA GLY A 29 13.87 -6.91 15.62
C GLY A 29 13.24 -8.00 16.47
N GLY A 30 11.95 -8.24 16.30
CA GLY A 30 11.26 -9.31 17.03
C GLY A 30 9.75 -9.12 17.06
N GLY A 31 9.08 -9.35 15.93
CA GLY A 31 7.63 -9.59 15.87
C GLY A 31 6.76 -8.37 16.13
N GLU A 32 6.72 -7.41 15.19
CA GLU A 32 5.59 -6.48 15.11
C GLU A 32 4.33 -7.29 14.74
N ALA A 33 3.44 -7.49 15.71
CA ALA A 33 2.07 -7.85 15.42
C ALA A 33 1.43 -6.69 14.64
N ALA A 34 1.33 -6.84 13.32
CA ALA A 34 0.74 -5.84 12.43
C ALA A 34 -0.68 -5.49 12.92
N LEU A 35 -0.83 -4.30 13.48
CA LEU A 35 -2.07 -3.78 14.01
C LEU A 35 -2.96 -3.36 12.83
N SER A 36 -3.67 -4.33 12.23
CA SER A 36 -4.62 -4.06 11.15
C SER A 36 -5.97 -3.65 11.73
N VAL A 37 -6.34 -2.39 11.53
CA VAL A 37 -7.70 -1.90 11.83
C VAL A 37 -8.53 -2.04 10.57
N ARG A 38 -9.57 -2.88 10.60
CA ARG A 38 -10.55 -3.00 9.51
C ARG A 38 -11.53 -1.83 9.58
N LEU A 39 -11.57 -1.01 8.54
CA LEU A 39 -12.51 0.11 8.40
C LEU A 39 -13.83 -0.30 7.68
N GLY A 40 -13.99 -1.60 7.38
CA GLY A 40 -15.09 -2.16 6.61
C GLY A 40 -14.62 -3.40 5.82
N PRO A 41 -15.48 -4.05 5.02
CA PRO A 41 -15.04 -5.10 4.11
C PRO A 41 -14.00 -4.54 3.13
N GLY A 42 -12.82 -5.17 3.08
CA GLY A 42 -11.73 -4.84 2.15
C GLY A 42 -10.83 -3.64 2.49
N ARG A 43 -11.16 -2.80 3.49
CA ARG A 43 -10.38 -1.61 3.83
C ARG A 43 -9.54 -1.82 5.10
N GLY A 44 -8.28 -2.22 4.93
CA GLY A 44 -7.28 -2.27 5.98
C GLY A 44 -6.43 -0.98 6.02
N LEU A 45 -6.12 -0.51 7.23
CA LEU A 45 -5.07 0.49 7.47
C LEU A 45 -3.76 -0.23 7.78
N HIS A 46 -2.69 0.11 7.06
CA HIS A 46 -1.34 -0.42 7.31
C HIS A 46 -0.39 0.70 7.76
N SER A 47 0.48 0.40 8.74
CA SER A 47 1.44 1.36 9.30
C SER A 47 2.70 1.54 8.44
N SER A 48 2.99 0.57 7.59
CA SER A 48 4.12 0.55 6.66
C SER A 48 3.75 -0.25 5.40
N PRO A 49 4.35 0.07 4.24
CA PRO A 49 4.18 -0.73 3.04
C PRO A 49 5.10 -1.95 3.15
N ASP A 50 4.57 -3.03 3.72
CA ASP A 50 5.26 -4.30 3.95
C ASP A 50 4.63 -5.45 3.14
N VAL A 51 5.08 -6.68 3.39
CA VAL A 51 4.54 -7.89 2.73
C VAL A 51 3.06 -8.10 3.06
N TYR A 52 2.59 -7.68 4.23
CA TYR A 52 1.19 -7.79 4.62
C TYR A 52 0.33 -6.77 3.89
N TYR A 53 0.82 -5.53 3.72
CA TYR A 53 0.18 -4.52 2.89
C TYR A 53 0.02 -5.01 1.45
N LEU A 54 1.09 -5.54 0.86
CA LEU A 54 1.06 -6.12 -0.48
C LEU A 54 0.05 -7.28 -0.58
N SER A 55 0.03 -8.19 0.39
CA SER A 55 -0.93 -9.29 0.44
C SER A 55 -2.37 -8.79 0.54
N ALA A 56 -2.63 -7.73 1.30
CA ALA A 56 -3.95 -7.13 1.43
C ALA A 56 -4.42 -6.47 0.11
N VAL A 57 -3.52 -5.79 -0.61
CA VAL A 57 -3.81 -5.23 -1.94
C VAL A 57 -4.16 -6.36 -2.91
N GLY A 58 -3.34 -7.41 -2.98
CA GLY A 58 -3.60 -8.58 -3.83
C GLY A 58 -4.91 -9.28 -3.51
N GLN A 59 -5.24 -9.46 -2.22
CA GLN A 59 -6.51 -10.03 -1.79
C GLN A 59 -7.69 -9.18 -2.28
N ARG A 60 -7.64 -7.86 -2.11
CA ARG A 60 -8.74 -6.98 -2.54
C ARG A 60 -8.95 -7.01 -4.06
N LEU A 61 -7.86 -7.06 -4.84
CA LEU A 61 -7.94 -7.19 -6.29
C LEU A 61 -8.57 -8.52 -6.72
N ALA A 62 -8.22 -9.62 -6.03
CA ALA A 62 -8.83 -10.93 -6.26
C ALA A 62 -10.33 -10.94 -5.93
N GLU A 63 -10.73 -10.30 -4.82
CA GLU A 63 -12.15 -10.12 -4.44
C GLU A 63 -12.92 -9.35 -5.52
N LEU A 64 -12.38 -8.22 -5.99
CA LEU A 64 -13.01 -7.43 -7.06
C LEU A 64 -13.16 -8.23 -8.36
N ASN A 65 -12.15 -9.02 -8.72
CA ASN A 65 -12.23 -9.87 -9.91
C ASN A 65 -13.32 -10.94 -9.77
N ALA A 66 -13.45 -11.56 -8.58
CA ALA A 66 -14.52 -12.50 -8.28
C ALA A 66 -15.91 -11.83 -8.33
N GLU A 67 -16.06 -10.65 -7.71
CA GLU A 67 -17.28 -9.83 -7.77
C GLU A 67 -17.67 -9.52 -9.23
N PHE A 68 -16.69 -9.23 -10.09
CA PHE A 68 -16.94 -9.01 -11.52
C PHE A 68 -17.31 -10.27 -12.28
N ILE A 69 -16.80 -11.44 -11.93
CA ILE A 69 -17.20 -12.71 -12.56
C ILE A 69 -18.64 -13.06 -12.15
N GLU A 70 -18.99 -12.93 -10.86
CA GLU A 70 -20.31 -13.25 -10.32
C GLU A 70 -21.41 -12.32 -10.83
N SER A 71 -21.11 -11.02 -10.93
CA SER A 71 -22.03 -10.02 -11.50
C SER A 71 -22.25 -10.17 -13.02
N GLY A 72 -21.49 -11.07 -13.67
CA GLY A 72 -21.79 -11.85 -14.88
C GLY A 72 -23.08 -11.54 -15.62
N ASN A 73 -24.18 -11.82 -14.94
CA ASN A 73 -25.51 -11.96 -15.53
C ASN A 73 -26.44 -10.78 -15.23
N GLN A 74 -25.98 -9.73 -14.55
CA GLN A 74 -26.82 -8.57 -14.23
C GLN A 74 -26.60 -7.45 -15.25
N PRO A 75 -27.66 -6.90 -15.87
CA PRO A 75 -27.55 -5.74 -16.74
C PRO A 75 -27.11 -4.52 -15.92
N GLU A 76 -25.89 -4.02 -16.17
CA GLU A 76 -25.34 -2.85 -15.47
C GLU A 76 -26.19 -1.60 -15.75
N ALA A 77 -26.94 -1.16 -14.74
CA ALA A 77 -27.65 0.10 -14.79
C ALA A 77 -26.72 1.24 -14.33
N LYS A 78 -26.57 2.26 -15.18
CA LYS A 78 -26.17 3.65 -14.85
C LYS A 78 -24.70 4.00 -14.54
N HIS A 79 -23.73 3.10 -14.55
CA HIS A 79 -22.32 3.52 -14.41
C HIS A 79 -21.70 3.91 -15.77
N ILE A 80 -20.97 5.03 -15.77
CA ILE A 80 -20.29 5.61 -16.95
C ILE A 80 -19.13 4.72 -17.41
N GLU A 81 -18.48 4.01 -16.48
CA GLU A 81 -17.46 3.01 -16.80
C GLU A 81 -18.12 1.67 -17.10
N THR A 82 -17.73 1.07 -18.21
CA THR A 82 -18.21 -0.26 -18.57
C THR A 82 -17.52 -1.32 -17.70
N ARG A 83 -18.21 -2.40 -17.36
CA ARG A 83 -17.59 -3.56 -16.70
C ARG A 83 -16.27 -4.01 -17.33
N ALA A 84 -16.20 -4.02 -18.66
CA ALA A 84 -14.98 -4.38 -19.39
C ALA A 84 -13.78 -3.48 -18.99
N GLN A 85 -14.01 -2.18 -18.83
CA GLN A 85 -12.98 -1.25 -18.35
C GLN A 85 -12.58 -1.55 -16.91
N ARG A 86 -13.54 -1.85 -16.02
CA ARG A 86 -13.22 -2.18 -14.62
C ARG A 86 -12.42 -3.46 -14.49
N THR A 87 -12.79 -4.51 -15.24
CA THR A 87 -12.03 -5.76 -15.31
C THR A 87 -10.61 -5.52 -15.84
N MET A 88 -10.46 -4.70 -16.88
CA MET A 88 -9.15 -4.33 -17.42
C MET A 88 -8.30 -3.59 -16.38
N VAL A 89 -8.87 -2.62 -15.64
CA VAL A 89 -8.17 -1.90 -14.57
C VAL A 89 -7.71 -2.84 -13.46
N VAL A 90 -8.57 -3.77 -13.01
CA VAL A 90 -8.20 -4.74 -11.96
C VAL A 90 -7.13 -5.72 -12.44
N ASP A 91 -7.22 -6.19 -13.68
CA ASP A 91 -6.22 -7.10 -14.27
C ASP A 91 -4.84 -6.42 -14.36
N HIS A 92 -4.79 -5.18 -14.86
CA HIS A 92 -3.55 -4.38 -14.87
C HIS A 92 -2.99 -4.14 -13.48
N LEU A 93 -3.82 -3.76 -12.50
CA LEU A 93 -3.34 -3.55 -11.13
C LEU A 93 -2.84 -4.84 -10.48
N SER A 94 -3.50 -5.97 -10.74
CA SER A 94 -3.09 -7.27 -10.21
C SER A 94 -1.73 -7.67 -10.77
N ARG A 95 -1.61 -7.68 -12.10
CA ARG A 95 -0.43 -8.18 -12.80
C ARG A 95 0.74 -7.20 -12.75
N ASP A 96 0.49 -5.96 -13.15
CA ASP A 96 1.55 -4.98 -13.40
C ASP A 96 1.95 -4.24 -12.14
N ALA A 97 1.09 -4.11 -11.13
CA ALA A 97 1.44 -3.47 -9.86
C ALA A 97 1.71 -4.48 -8.74
N SER A 98 0.71 -5.27 -8.36
CA SER A 98 0.78 -6.16 -7.19
C SER A 98 1.74 -7.34 -7.40
N GLU A 99 1.52 -8.16 -8.43
CA GLU A 99 2.36 -9.33 -8.72
C GLU A 99 3.80 -8.94 -9.05
N TRP A 100 4.00 -7.87 -9.80
CA TRP A 100 5.34 -7.32 -10.05
C TRP A 100 6.08 -6.97 -8.76
N THR A 101 5.41 -6.25 -7.85
CA THR A 101 5.98 -5.90 -6.55
C THR A 101 6.25 -7.15 -5.69
N ALA A 102 5.35 -8.13 -5.72
CA ALA A 102 5.53 -9.40 -5.02
C ALA A 102 6.76 -10.16 -5.51
N ASP A 103 7.00 -10.18 -6.82
CA ASP A 103 8.13 -10.84 -7.44
C ASP A 103 9.46 -10.17 -7.07
N LEU A 104 9.49 -8.83 -6.98
CA LEU A 104 10.67 -8.10 -6.47
C LEU A 104 10.95 -8.41 -5.00
N VAL A 105 9.91 -8.44 -4.16
CA VAL A 105 10.00 -8.75 -2.73
C VAL A 105 10.45 -10.19 -2.49
N ALA A 106 9.90 -11.14 -3.25
CA ALA A 106 10.24 -12.56 -3.15
C ALA A 106 11.70 -12.85 -3.54
N ARG A 107 12.25 -12.07 -4.48
CA ARG A 107 13.67 -12.15 -4.86
C ARG A 107 14.62 -11.47 -3.86
N HIS A 108 14.12 -10.87 -2.79
CA HIS A 108 14.91 -10.06 -1.86
C HIS A 108 15.75 -8.98 -2.58
N SER A 109 15.19 -8.37 -3.62
CA SER A 109 15.86 -7.30 -4.35
C SER A 109 16.22 -6.15 -3.39
N PRO A 110 17.37 -5.47 -3.53
CA PRO A 110 17.65 -4.24 -2.78
C PRO A 110 16.54 -3.19 -2.95
N ASP A 111 15.79 -3.26 -4.05
CA ASP A 111 14.71 -2.36 -4.38
C ASP A 111 13.34 -2.74 -3.79
N SER A 112 13.24 -3.87 -3.08
CA SER A 112 11.96 -4.39 -2.56
C SER A 112 11.19 -3.35 -1.74
N ARG A 113 11.90 -2.59 -0.91
CA ARG A 113 11.31 -1.54 -0.08
C ARG A 113 10.80 -0.37 -0.93
N SER A 114 11.57 0.04 -1.93
CA SER A 114 11.20 1.13 -2.85
C SER A 114 10.00 0.74 -3.71
N ALA A 115 9.91 -0.52 -4.14
CA ALA A 115 8.76 -1.05 -4.87
C ALA A 115 7.49 -1.05 -4.00
N LEU A 116 7.57 -1.48 -2.75
CA LEU A 116 6.45 -1.43 -1.80
C LEU A 116 5.99 0.01 -1.52
N MET A 117 6.92 0.95 -1.32
CA MET A 117 6.61 2.37 -1.15
C MET A 117 5.96 2.97 -2.40
N THR A 118 6.43 2.57 -3.58
CA THR A 118 5.86 2.99 -4.85
C THR A 118 4.44 2.47 -5.01
N LEU A 119 4.19 1.18 -4.74
CA LEU A 119 2.84 0.63 -4.75
C LEU A 119 1.91 1.37 -3.77
N ALA A 120 2.39 1.70 -2.56
CA ALA A 120 1.60 2.49 -1.62
C ALA A 120 1.29 3.90 -2.15
N SER A 121 2.29 4.57 -2.75
CA SER A 121 2.13 5.88 -3.37
C SER A 121 1.16 5.85 -4.57
N ASP A 122 1.21 4.79 -5.38
CA ASP A 122 0.31 4.57 -6.52
C ASP A 122 -1.14 4.40 -6.05
N VAL A 123 -1.37 3.64 -4.97
CA VAL A 123 -2.70 3.44 -4.40
C VAL A 123 -3.25 4.73 -3.77
N TRP A 124 -2.42 5.40 -2.98
CA TRP A 124 -2.76 6.64 -2.29
C TRP A 124 -1.52 7.54 -2.23
N PRO A 125 -1.49 8.70 -2.90
CA PRO A 125 -0.29 9.51 -3.03
C PRO A 125 0.02 10.18 -1.69
N ILE A 126 0.98 9.63 -0.97
CA ILE A 126 1.48 10.20 0.29
C ILE A 126 2.74 11.01 -0.04
N GLU A 127 2.72 12.29 0.32
CA GLU A 127 3.84 13.22 0.10
C GLU A 127 5.18 12.66 0.60
N LEU A 128 5.16 11.95 1.73
CA LEU A 128 6.34 11.33 2.34
C LEU A 128 7.07 10.34 1.42
N PHE A 129 6.34 9.66 0.54
CA PHE A 129 6.90 8.65 -0.37
C PHE A 129 7.07 9.15 -1.79
N ARG A 130 6.56 10.35 -2.11
CA ARG A 130 6.45 10.83 -3.49
C ARG A 130 7.80 10.87 -4.19
N ASP A 131 8.82 11.46 -3.56
CA ASP A 131 10.13 11.63 -4.18
C ASP A 131 10.83 10.29 -4.39
N SER A 132 10.85 9.44 -3.35
CA SER A 132 11.43 8.09 -3.45
C SER A 132 10.69 7.20 -4.46
N ALA A 133 9.36 7.28 -4.53
CA ALA A 133 8.56 6.56 -5.51
C ALA A 133 8.82 7.08 -6.94
N ASN A 134 8.96 8.40 -7.12
CA ASN A 134 9.30 8.99 -8.42
C ASN A 134 10.71 8.61 -8.90
N GLU A 135 11.69 8.62 -7.99
CA GLU A 135 13.05 8.20 -8.29
C GLU A 135 13.09 6.71 -8.67
N PHE A 136 12.43 5.85 -7.89
CA PHE A 136 12.31 4.44 -8.19
C PHE A 136 11.63 4.19 -9.53
N ARG A 137 10.47 4.82 -9.79
CA ARG A 137 9.74 4.69 -11.07
C ARG A 137 10.61 5.09 -12.26
N ARG A 138 11.41 6.15 -12.13
CA ARG A 138 12.32 6.59 -13.21
C ARG A 138 13.39 5.55 -13.49
N GLY A 139 14.06 5.05 -12.44
CA GLY A 139 15.08 4.01 -12.57
C GLY A 139 14.51 2.71 -13.13
N GLU A 140 13.33 2.31 -12.65
CA GLU A 140 12.61 1.14 -13.14
C GLU A 140 12.21 1.28 -14.61
N THR A 141 11.64 2.43 -15.01
CA THR A 141 11.28 2.72 -16.40
C THR A 141 12.49 2.62 -17.34
N GLU A 142 13.64 3.20 -16.94
CA GLU A 142 14.87 3.12 -17.72
C GLU A 142 15.37 1.67 -17.82
N SER A 143 15.37 0.93 -16.71
CA SER A 143 15.79 -0.47 -16.65
C SER A 143 14.91 -1.36 -17.55
N LEU A 144 13.58 -1.22 -17.44
CA LEU A 144 12.62 -1.97 -18.24
C LEU A 144 12.68 -1.62 -19.72
N SER A 145 12.92 -0.35 -20.06
CA SER A 145 13.10 0.06 -21.46
C SER A 145 14.32 -0.62 -22.09
N LYS A 146 15.45 -0.67 -21.36
CA LYS A 146 16.65 -1.41 -21.80
C LYS A 146 16.38 -2.92 -21.90
N GLN A 147 15.69 -3.49 -20.92
CA GLN A 147 15.32 -4.90 -20.93
C GLN A 147 14.40 -5.24 -22.12
N LEU A 148 13.45 -4.37 -22.45
CA LEU A 148 12.54 -4.55 -23.56
C LEU A 148 13.27 -4.51 -24.91
N GLN A 149 14.24 -3.61 -25.06
CA GLN A 149 15.12 -3.57 -26.24
C GLN A 149 15.91 -4.88 -26.38
N GLN A 150 16.53 -5.35 -25.29
CA GLN A 150 17.28 -6.60 -25.29
C GLN A 150 16.39 -7.80 -25.67
N LEU A 151 15.20 -7.89 -25.09
CA LEU A 151 14.23 -8.95 -25.41
C LEU A 151 13.75 -8.90 -26.86
N ALA A 152 13.67 -7.71 -27.46
CA ALA A 152 13.34 -7.57 -28.88
C ALA A 152 14.46 -8.15 -29.76
N GLU A 153 15.72 -7.81 -29.48
CA GLU A 153 16.88 -8.36 -30.20
C GLU A 153 16.99 -9.88 -30.04
N ASP A 154 16.77 -10.39 -28.82
CA ASP A 154 16.83 -11.83 -28.55
C ASP A 154 15.67 -12.57 -29.22
N SER A 155 14.47 -11.99 -29.25
CA SER A 155 13.33 -12.55 -29.98
C SER A 155 13.58 -12.65 -31.48
N GLU A 156 14.26 -11.66 -32.09
CA GLU A 156 14.64 -11.72 -33.50
C GLU A 156 15.66 -12.84 -33.77
N ARG A 157 16.66 -13.00 -32.89
CA ARG A 157 17.63 -14.10 -32.96
C ARG A 157 16.95 -15.46 -32.84
N MET A 158 16.05 -15.63 -31.87
CA MET A 158 15.27 -16.86 -31.68
C MET A 158 14.35 -17.16 -32.86
N GLN A 159 13.74 -16.14 -33.46
CA GLN A 159 12.90 -16.31 -34.66
C GLN A 159 13.74 -16.71 -35.88
N SER A 160 15.00 -16.26 -35.98
CA SER A 160 15.93 -16.77 -37.00
C SER A 160 16.27 -18.24 -36.75
N ALA A 161 16.66 -18.58 -35.52
CA ALA A 161 16.99 -19.96 -35.15
C ALA A 161 15.81 -20.93 -35.37
N GLN A 162 14.58 -20.50 -35.07
CA GLN A 162 13.38 -21.28 -35.36
C GLN A 162 13.20 -21.54 -36.86
N ARG A 163 13.43 -20.53 -37.70
CA ARG A 163 13.35 -20.67 -39.17
C ARG A 163 14.40 -21.65 -39.69
N ASP A 164 15.62 -21.55 -39.17
CA ASP A 164 16.72 -22.45 -39.54
C ASP A 164 16.40 -23.90 -39.11
N ALA A 165 15.94 -24.11 -37.88
CA ALA A 165 15.54 -25.43 -37.38
C ALA A 165 14.37 -26.05 -38.18
N LEU A 166 13.38 -25.24 -38.58
CA LEU A 166 12.29 -25.70 -39.45
C LEU A 166 12.78 -26.06 -40.85
N SER A 167 13.72 -25.29 -41.39
CA SER A 167 14.39 -25.58 -42.67
C SER A 167 15.16 -26.90 -42.61
N ASP A 168 15.94 -27.12 -41.55
CA ASP A 168 16.70 -28.37 -41.34
C ASP A 168 15.77 -29.58 -41.18
N MET A 169 14.66 -29.43 -40.45
CA MET A 169 13.64 -30.47 -40.35
C MET A 169 13.03 -30.81 -41.71
N GLN A 170 12.76 -29.82 -42.56
CA GLN A 170 12.25 -30.03 -43.91
C GLN A 170 13.29 -30.73 -44.81
N ALA A 171 14.55 -30.32 -44.73
CA ALA A 171 15.66 -30.95 -45.46
C ALA A 171 15.83 -32.42 -45.06
N ALA A 172 15.85 -32.72 -43.75
CA ALA A 172 15.94 -34.09 -43.25
C ALA A 172 14.76 -34.96 -43.70
N ARG A 173 13.53 -34.40 -43.74
CA ARG A 173 12.35 -35.10 -44.27
C ARG A 173 12.44 -35.38 -45.75
N ALA A 174 12.94 -34.42 -46.54
CA ALA A 174 13.14 -34.62 -47.97
C ALA A 174 14.17 -35.74 -48.24
N ASP A 175 15.25 -35.80 -47.46
CA ASP A 175 16.24 -36.87 -47.56
C ASP A 175 15.69 -38.23 -47.14
N GLN A 176 14.88 -38.29 -46.07
CA GLN A 176 14.15 -39.49 -45.70
C GLN A 176 13.26 -39.99 -46.86
N GLN A 177 12.48 -39.11 -47.48
CA GLN A 177 11.60 -39.46 -48.61
C GLN A 177 12.38 -39.96 -49.82
N ARG A 178 13.51 -39.32 -50.15
CA ARG A 178 14.41 -39.76 -51.23
C ARG A 178 14.97 -41.16 -50.96
N LEU A 179 15.33 -41.47 -49.72
CA LEU A 179 15.81 -42.80 -49.34
C LEU A 179 14.70 -43.85 -49.39
N GLU A 180 13.48 -43.50 -48.98
CA GLU A 180 12.29 -44.36 -49.10
C GLU A 180 11.98 -44.68 -50.57
N GLU A 181 12.04 -43.69 -51.45
CA GLU A 181 11.84 -43.88 -52.90
C GLU A 181 12.93 -44.79 -53.51
N LYS A 182 14.21 -44.54 -53.19
CA LYS A 182 15.32 -45.40 -53.62
C LYS A 182 15.15 -46.83 -53.14
N LEU A 183 14.75 -47.01 -51.88
CA LEU A 183 14.50 -48.32 -51.28
C LEU A 183 13.36 -49.05 -51.99
N ALA A 184 12.28 -48.34 -52.35
CA ALA A 184 11.15 -48.91 -53.08
C ALA A 184 11.50 -49.33 -54.52
N SER A 185 12.43 -48.62 -55.17
CA SER A 185 12.87 -48.92 -56.54
C SER A 185 14.00 -49.97 -56.65
N SER A 186 14.68 -50.29 -55.55
CA SER A 186 15.86 -51.17 -55.58
C SER A 186 15.48 -52.65 -55.55
N THR A 187 16.01 -53.43 -56.50
CA THR A 187 15.82 -54.89 -56.58
C THR A 187 17.00 -55.69 -56.06
N ASP A 188 18.12 -55.04 -55.72
CA ASP A 188 19.36 -55.69 -55.27
C ASP A 188 19.38 -55.80 -53.74
N GLU A 189 19.41 -57.03 -53.21
CA GLU A 189 19.40 -57.32 -51.77
C GLU A 189 20.56 -56.65 -51.01
N ALA A 190 21.75 -56.58 -51.61
CA ALA A 190 22.90 -55.95 -50.97
C ALA A 190 22.66 -54.45 -50.76
N ASN A 191 22.14 -53.76 -51.79
CA ASN A 191 21.80 -52.33 -51.73
C ASN A 191 20.64 -52.04 -50.79
N VAL A 192 19.65 -52.93 -50.71
CA VAL A 192 18.51 -52.79 -49.78
C VAL A 192 18.97 -52.73 -48.33
N SER A 193 19.98 -53.54 -47.94
CA SER A 193 20.49 -53.54 -46.57
C SER A 193 21.16 -52.20 -46.18
N SER A 194 21.96 -51.62 -47.09
CA SER A 194 22.61 -50.31 -46.90
C SER A 194 21.57 -49.19 -46.82
N LEU A 195 20.62 -49.16 -47.76
CA LEU A 195 19.55 -48.15 -47.79
C LEU A 195 18.68 -48.17 -46.54
N ARG A 196 18.44 -49.35 -45.94
CA ARG A 196 17.72 -49.45 -44.66
C ARG A 196 18.50 -48.83 -43.50
N SER A 197 19.82 -49.01 -43.48
CA SER A 197 20.68 -48.37 -42.46
C SER A 197 20.71 -46.86 -42.63
N GLU A 198 20.80 -46.36 -43.87
CA GLU A 198 20.72 -44.92 -44.19
C GLU A 198 19.34 -44.34 -43.87
N LEU A 199 18.26 -45.07 -44.14
CA LEU A 199 16.91 -44.64 -43.79
C LEU A 199 16.75 -44.52 -42.26
N ALA A 200 17.31 -45.46 -41.49
CA ALA A 200 17.29 -45.40 -40.04
C ALA A 200 18.07 -44.18 -39.49
N SER A 201 19.21 -43.83 -40.09
CA SER A 201 19.96 -42.63 -39.71
C SER A 201 19.23 -41.34 -40.12
N ALA A 202 18.60 -41.30 -41.29
CA ALA A 202 17.77 -40.18 -41.72
C ALA A 202 16.54 -39.98 -40.83
N GLN A 203 15.85 -41.07 -40.43
CA GLN A 203 14.75 -41.02 -39.47
C GLN A 203 15.20 -40.48 -38.10
N LYS A 204 16.41 -40.85 -37.66
CA LYS A 204 17.01 -40.28 -36.45
C LYS A 204 17.25 -38.77 -36.61
N ALA A 205 17.83 -38.34 -37.74
CA ALA A 205 18.06 -36.92 -38.02
C ALA A 205 16.75 -36.10 -38.06
N VAL A 206 15.66 -36.65 -38.64
CA VAL A 206 14.33 -36.01 -38.63
C VAL A 206 13.81 -35.82 -37.21
N ARG A 207 13.99 -36.81 -36.32
CA ARG A 207 13.56 -36.70 -34.91
C ARG A 207 14.37 -35.64 -34.15
N GLU A 208 15.68 -35.61 -34.37
CA GLU A 208 16.57 -34.61 -33.76
C GLU A 208 16.19 -33.19 -34.23
N ALA A 209 16.00 -32.98 -35.53
CA ALA A 209 15.59 -31.70 -36.09
C ALA A 209 14.18 -31.28 -35.63
N ALA A 210 13.23 -32.21 -35.51
CA ALA A 210 11.90 -31.91 -34.98
C ALA A 210 11.93 -31.52 -33.49
N THR A 211 12.82 -32.13 -32.72
CA THR A 211 13.04 -31.77 -31.30
C THR A 211 13.61 -30.37 -31.20
N ALA A 212 14.67 -30.07 -31.96
CA ALA A 212 15.27 -28.73 -32.00
C ALA A 212 14.28 -27.64 -32.44
N ALA A 213 13.43 -27.91 -33.44
CA ALA A 213 12.40 -26.98 -33.87
C ALA A 213 11.34 -26.71 -32.79
N THR A 214 10.99 -27.73 -32.00
CA THR A 214 10.04 -27.61 -30.87
C THR A 214 10.66 -26.80 -29.74
N GLU A 215 11.92 -27.08 -29.38
CA GLU A 215 12.66 -26.34 -28.36
C GLU A 215 12.80 -24.86 -28.74
N ALA A 216 13.17 -24.55 -29.98
CA ALA A 216 13.26 -23.18 -30.48
C ALA A 216 11.90 -22.45 -30.43
N GLN A 217 10.81 -23.14 -30.72
CA GLN A 217 9.46 -22.58 -30.63
C GLN A 217 9.06 -22.28 -29.17
N ASP A 218 9.39 -23.17 -28.23
CA ASP A 218 9.11 -22.97 -26.81
C ASP A 218 9.93 -21.82 -26.22
N GLU A 219 11.20 -21.68 -26.62
CA GLU A 219 12.05 -20.55 -26.25
C GLU A 219 11.49 -19.22 -26.75
N LEU A 220 11.08 -19.16 -28.01
CA LEU A 220 10.46 -17.97 -28.59
C LEU A 220 9.17 -17.60 -27.85
N ARG A 221 8.35 -18.59 -27.47
CA ARG A 221 7.14 -18.36 -26.68
C ARG A 221 7.46 -17.76 -25.31
N ARG A 222 8.43 -18.32 -24.58
CA ARG A 222 8.85 -17.79 -23.26
C ARG A 222 9.38 -16.36 -23.39
N ALA A 223 10.20 -16.08 -24.41
CA ALA A 223 10.71 -14.74 -24.67
C ALA A 223 9.59 -13.74 -25.00
N SER A 224 8.60 -14.16 -25.80
CA SER A 224 7.41 -13.37 -26.11
C SER A 224 6.58 -13.06 -24.87
N ASP A 225 6.35 -14.06 -24.00
CA ASP A 225 5.62 -13.90 -22.74
C ASP A 225 6.35 -12.92 -21.81
N GLN A 226 7.68 -13.05 -21.69
CA GLN A 226 8.50 -12.13 -20.91
C GLN A 226 8.46 -10.71 -21.47
N ARG A 227 8.56 -10.55 -22.79
CA ARG A 227 8.45 -9.25 -23.46
C ARG A 227 7.09 -8.60 -23.20
N SER A 228 6.01 -9.36 -23.28
CA SER A 228 4.66 -8.87 -22.99
C SER A 228 4.54 -8.40 -21.54
N ARG A 229 5.11 -9.14 -20.58
CA ARG A 229 5.10 -8.77 -19.15
C ARG A 229 5.87 -7.48 -18.88
N VAL A 230 7.07 -7.34 -19.46
CA VAL A 230 7.90 -6.12 -19.34
C VAL A 230 7.21 -4.91 -19.98
N SER A 231 6.62 -5.09 -21.17
CA SER A 231 5.88 -4.04 -21.86
C SER A 231 4.67 -3.57 -21.05
N SER A 232 3.87 -4.50 -20.52
CA SER A 232 2.68 -4.18 -19.73
C SER A 232 3.03 -3.38 -18.47
N ARG A 233 4.12 -3.76 -17.78
CA ARG A 233 4.65 -2.99 -16.64
C ARG A 233 5.08 -1.57 -17.05
N LEU A 234 5.75 -1.43 -18.19
CA LEU A 234 6.19 -0.12 -18.69
C LEU A 234 5.00 0.79 -19.03
N ASP A 235 3.96 0.22 -19.64
CA ASP A 235 2.71 0.93 -19.93
C ASP A 235 2.02 1.38 -18.64
N TYR A 236 1.94 0.49 -17.63
CA TYR A 236 1.44 0.81 -16.29
C TYR A 236 2.20 1.99 -15.66
N LEU A 237 3.54 1.96 -15.69
CA LEU A 237 4.38 3.02 -15.12
C LEU A 237 4.15 4.37 -15.82
N THR A 238 3.96 4.33 -17.14
CA THR A 238 3.68 5.52 -17.94
C THR A 238 2.31 6.10 -17.62
N GLU A 239 1.28 5.24 -17.46
CA GLU A 239 -0.06 5.68 -17.09
C GLU A 239 -0.10 6.25 -15.67
N ILE A 240 0.47 5.56 -14.68
CA ILE A 240 0.42 6.02 -13.28
C ILE A 240 1.20 7.30 -13.06
N HIS A 241 2.29 7.54 -13.81
CA HIS A 241 3.03 8.78 -13.73
C HIS A 241 2.19 10.00 -14.14
N GLN A 242 1.21 9.83 -15.04
CA GLN A 242 0.28 10.88 -15.43
C GLN A 242 -0.83 11.12 -14.39
N ASN A 243 -0.98 10.22 -13.41
CA ASN A 243 -2.01 10.30 -12.37
C ASN A 243 -1.43 10.78 -11.04
N GLU A 244 -1.51 12.08 -10.78
CA GLU A 244 -1.05 12.66 -9.51
C GLU A 244 -1.95 12.30 -8.30
N VAL A 245 -3.19 11.88 -8.54
CA VAL A 245 -4.21 11.66 -7.49
C VAL A 245 -4.22 10.25 -6.90
N GLY A 246 -3.53 9.29 -7.52
CA GLY A 246 -3.51 7.86 -7.15
C GLY A 246 -4.78 7.06 -7.49
N MET A 247 -4.66 5.75 -7.41
CA MET A 247 -5.67 4.80 -7.93
C MET A 247 -6.99 4.85 -7.18
N ASN A 248 -6.99 4.97 -5.85
CA ASN A 248 -8.23 5.05 -5.08
C ASN A 248 -9.01 6.36 -5.32
N ALA A 249 -8.32 7.46 -5.66
CA ALA A 249 -8.99 8.70 -5.99
C ALA A 249 -9.55 8.66 -7.43
N ARG A 250 -8.80 8.09 -8.37
CA ARG A 250 -9.22 7.92 -9.77
C ARG A 250 -10.36 6.91 -9.91
N TYR A 251 -10.29 5.80 -9.17
CA TYR A 251 -11.27 4.71 -9.18
C TYR A 251 -11.78 4.42 -7.76
N PRO A 252 -12.73 5.23 -7.24
CA PRO A 252 -13.23 5.09 -5.86
C PRO A 252 -13.84 3.73 -5.53
N TRP A 253 -14.27 2.98 -6.56
CA TRP A 253 -14.83 1.64 -6.43
C TRP A 253 -13.79 0.56 -6.13
N LEU A 254 -12.50 0.80 -6.39
CA LEU A 254 -11.45 -0.17 -6.05
C LEU A 254 -11.40 -0.41 -4.53
N GLY A 255 -11.38 0.68 -3.76
CA GLY A 255 -11.31 0.61 -2.30
C GLY A 255 -10.09 -0.16 -1.80
N LEU A 256 -8.93 0.01 -2.45
CA LEU A 256 -7.68 -0.67 -2.09
C LEU A 256 -7.24 -0.27 -0.67
N PRO A 257 -6.56 -1.18 0.06
CA PRO A 257 -5.97 -0.86 1.37
C PRO A 257 -5.08 0.39 1.29
N VAL A 258 -5.16 1.25 2.30
CA VAL A 258 -4.34 2.47 2.37
C VAL A 258 -3.24 2.25 3.40
N CYS A 259 -2.00 2.48 2.99
CA CYS A 259 -0.88 2.57 3.92
C CYS A 259 -0.84 3.99 4.48
N ILE A 260 -0.86 4.15 5.80
CA ILE A 260 -0.60 5.43 6.47
C ILE A 260 0.72 5.29 7.24
N PRO A 261 1.84 5.84 6.73
CA PRO A 261 3.12 5.73 7.40
C PRO A 261 3.02 6.28 8.81
N ASN A 262 3.61 5.54 9.75
CA ASN A 262 3.56 5.88 11.16
C ASN A 262 2.14 5.93 11.73
N GLY A 263 1.27 4.98 11.38
CA GLY A 263 -0.04 4.81 12.06
C GLY A 263 0.09 4.84 13.58
N TRP A 264 1.20 4.33 14.13
CA TRP A 264 1.55 4.47 15.55
C TRP A 264 1.65 5.93 16.01
N ARG A 265 2.25 6.84 15.22
CA ARG A 265 2.29 8.27 15.55
C ARG A 265 0.89 8.89 15.58
N TRP A 266 -0.02 8.48 14.70
CA TRP A 266 -1.41 8.92 14.75
C TRP A 266 -2.15 8.39 15.97
N VAL A 267 -1.97 7.11 16.30
CA VAL A 267 -2.52 6.51 17.53
C VAL A 267 -1.95 7.21 18.77
N VAL A 268 -0.64 7.48 18.80
CA VAL A 268 0.02 8.22 19.87
C VAL A 268 -0.52 9.65 19.95
N ALA A 269 -0.65 10.36 18.84
CA ALA A 269 -1.22 11.72 18.82
C ALA A 269 -2.66 11.72 19.34
N TYR A 270 -3.50 10.79 18.85
CA TYR A 270 -4.88 10.66 19.30
C TYR A 270 -4.96 10.31 20.80
N LEU A 271 -4.13 9.36 21.26
CA LEU A 271 -4.05 8.97 22.65
C LEU A 271 -3.59 10.14 23.53
N VAL A 272 -2.56 10.88 23.10
CA VAL A 272 -2.06 12.06 23.82
C VAL A 272 -3.15 13.13 23.94
N VAL A 273 -3.83 13.48 22.84
CA VAL A 273 -4.92 14.46 22.86
C VAL A 273 -6.07 13.99 23.76
N THR A 274 -6.47 12.72 23.66
CA THR A 274 -7.56 12.14 24.46
C THR A 274 -7.20 12.09 25.94
N CYS A 275 -5.97 11.68 26.29
CA CYS A 275 -5.48 11.65 27.66
C CYS A 275 -5.37 13.06 28.25
N CYS A 276 -4.85 14.03 27.49
CA CYS A 276 -4.82 15.44 27.92
C CYS A 276 -6.23 15.98 28.19
N HIS A 277 -7.19 15.68 27.30
CA HIS A 277 -8.58 16.07 27.50
C HIS A 277 -9.18 15.42 28.76
N MET A 278 -8.98 14.13 28.95
CA MET A 278 -9.46 13.40 30.14
C MET A 278 -8.90 14.01 31.43
N VAL A 279 -7.58 14.27 31.47
CA VAL A 279 -6.93 14.90 32.62
C VAL A 279 -7.53 16.28 32.89
N HIS A 280 -7.71 17.11 31.86
CA HIS A 280 -8.31 18.43 31.98
C HIS A 280 -9.73 18.37 32.58
N VAL A 281 -10.57 17.45 32.10
CA VAL A 281 -11.94 17.24 32.63
C VAL A 281 -11.90 16.80 34.09
N VAL A 282 -11.03 15.87 34.46
CA VAL A 282 -10.88 15.41 35.85
C VAL A 282 -10.47 16.56 36.77
N PHE A 283 -9.51 17.40 36.36
CA PHE A 283 -9.12 18.57 37.14
C PHE A 283 -10.27 19.56 37.33
N GLY A 284 -11.03 19.85 36.27
CA GLY A 284 -12.21 20.72 36.35
C GLY A 284 -13.28 20.18 37.30
N LEU A 285 -13.52 18.86 37.28
CA LEU A 285 -14.47 18.21 38.21
C LEU A 285 -14.02 18.28 39.66
N VAL A 286 -12.71 18.08 39.93
CA VAL A 286 -12.15 18.16 41.29
C VAL A 286 -12.25 19.58 41.84
N GLU A 287 -11.99 20.60 41.03
CA GLU A 287 -12.12 21.99 41.43
C GLU A 287 -13.59 22.34 41.73
N ALA A 288 -14.51 22.00 40.82
CA ALA A 288 -15.94 22.23 41.02
C ALA A 288 -16.47 21.52 42.28
N TRP A 289 -16.02 20.29 42.55
CA TRP A 289 -16.39 19.55 43.75
C TRP A 289 -15.84 20.19 45.03
N GLY A 290 -14.61 20.71 44.98
CA GLY A 290 -14.01 21.45 46.09
C GLY A 290 -14.74 22.74 46.45
N GLU A 291 -15.29 23.45 45.46
CA GLU A 291 -16.15 24.62 45.68
C GLU A 291 -17.49 24.25 46.32
N LEU A 292 -18.09 23.14 45.86
CA LEU A 292 -19.35 22.64 46.42
C LEU A 292 -19.23 22.36 47.93
N ARG A 293 -18.15 21.68 48.35
CA ARG A 293 -17.90 21.38 49.77
C ARG A 293 -17.71 22.62 50.64
N LYS A 294 -17.06 23.66 50.11
CA LYS A 294 -16.89 24.94 50.85
C LYS A 294 -18.22 25.67 51.05
N SER A 295 -19.17 25.49 50.12
CA SER A 295 -20.52 26.02 50.27
C SER A 295 -21.27 25.36 51.43
N ASP A 296 -21.10 24.05 51.63
CA ASP A 296 -21.80 23.30 52.68
C ASP A 296 -21.19 23.49 54.08
N SER A 297 -19.89 23.81 54.17
CA SER A 297 -19.22 24.09 55.44
C SER A 297 -19.43 25.51 55.96
N GLY A 298 -20.27 26.31 55.28
CA GLY A 298 -20.73 27.60 55.79
C GLY A 298 -21.55 27.40 57.06
N THR A 299 -20.85 27.42 58.19
CA THR A 299 -21.39 27.35 59.55
C THR A 299 -22.66 28.18 59.65
N ALA A 300 -23.77 27.50 59.94
CA ALA A 300 -25.01 28.12 60.35
C ALA A 300 -24.77 28.88 61.66
N GLU A 301 -24.22 30.10 61.57
CA GLU A 301 -24.26 31.05 62.69
C GLU A 301 -25.73 31.33 62.98
N ALA A 302 -26.15 31.03 64.20
CA ALA A 302 -27.52 31.23 64.65
C ALA A 302 -27.91 32.70 64.41
N PRO A 303 -29.08 32.96 63.80
CA PRO A 303 -29.49 34.30 63.42
C PRO A 303 -29.67 35.17 64.67
N ASN A 304 -28.76 36.11 64.89
CA ASN A 304 -28.90 37.13 65.91
C ASN A 304 -29.92 38.18 65.43
N HIS A 305 -31.08 38.24 66.11
CA HIS A 305 -32.30 38.90 65.62
C HIS A 305 -32.25 40.44 65.47
N SER A 306 -31.13 41.11 65.80
CA SER A 306 -31.00 42.57 65.70
C SER A 306 -30.36 43.09 64.39
N SER A 307 -29.91 42.22 63.47
CA SER A 307 -29.10 42.60 62.29
C SER A 307 -29.82 42.49 60.92
N ALA A 308 -31.12 42.15 60.90
CA ALA A 308 -31.86 41.80 59.68
C ALA A 308 -31.96 42.91 58.60
N ARG A 309 -31.71 44.18 58.95
CA ARG A 309 -31.74 45.29 57.99
C ARG A 309 -30.41 45.50 57.25
N ASN A 310 -29.28 45.19 57.90
CA ASN A 310 -27.94 45.33 57.30
C ASN A 310 -27.56 44.11 56.45
N SER A 311 -28.07 42.92 56.76
CA SER A 311 -27.76 41.70 56.00
C SER A 311 -28.26 41.75 54.55
N ARG A 312 -29.46 42.30 54.30
CA ARG A 312 -30.01 42.45 52.93
C ARG A 312 -29.19 43.40 52.05
N GLU A 313 -28.57 44.42 52.63
CA GLU A 313 -27.69 45.37 51.92
C GLU A 313 -26.35 44.72 51.58
N LEU A 314 -25.76 43.99 52.53
CA LEU A 314 -24.53 43.23 52.35
C LEU A 314 -24.67 42.08 51.34
N GLU A 315 -25.81 41.40 51.33
CA GLU A 315 -26.11 40.32 50.39
C GLU A 315 -26.28 40.85 48.97
N LYS A 316 -26.96 42.00 48.80
CA LYS A 316 -27.01 42.71 47.50
C LYS A 316 -25.63 43.11 47.01
N ARG A 317 -24.75 43.63 47.88
CA ARG A 317 -23.36 43.99 47.51
C ARG A 317 -22.56 42.77 47.08
N ARG A 318 -22.66 41.63 47.80
CA ARG A 318 -21.98 40.38 47.42
C ARG A 318 -22.48 39.80 46.09
N LEU A 319 -23.79 39.90 45.81
CA LEU A 319 -24.36 39.49 44.51
C LEU A 319 -23.87 40.38 43.36
N ILE A 320 -23.74 41.68 43.59
CA ILE A 320 -23.18 42.61 42.59
C ILE A 320 -21.69 42.34 42.36
N GLU A 321 -20.93 42.04 43.40
CA GLU A 321 -19.49 41.76 43.32
C GLU A 321 -19.19 40.42 42.60
N ARG A 322 -19.98 39.36 42.86
CA ARG A 322 -19.86 38.10 42.11
C ARG A 322 -20.17 38.25 40.62
N ARG A 323 -21.05 39.20 40.24
CA ARG A 323 -21.34 39.50 38.82
C ARG A 323 -20.24 40.33 38.13
N ARG A 324 -19.30 40.94 38.86
CA ARG A 324 -18.28 41.83 38.27
C ARG A 324 -17.05 41.11 37.71
N HIS A 325 -16.83 39.82 38.02
CA HIS A 325 -15.63 39.11 37.56
C HIS A 325 -15.86 37.74 36.90
N PRO A 326 -16.85 37.55 36.00
CA PRO A 326 -16.95 36.30 35.22
C PRO A 326 -15.74 36.10 34.28
N GLU A 327 -15.02 37.17 33.94
CA GLU A 327 -13.98 37.15 32.91
C GLU A 327 -12.68 36.45 33.33
N ARG A 328 -12.40 36.31 34.63
CA ARG A 328 -11.13 35.70 35.08
C ARG A 328 -11.02 34.23 34.71
N HIS A 329 -12.13 33.49 34.67
CA HIS A 329 -12.14 32.08 34.28
C HIS A 329 -12.01 31.93 32.75
N TRP A 330 -12.63 32.82 31.98
CA TRP A 330 -12.54 32.80 30.51
C TRP A 330 -11.14 33.13 29.99
N VAL A 331 -10.39 34.02 30.66
CA VAL A 331 -9.01 34.35 30.27
C VAL A 331 -8.07 33.15 30.45
N VAL A 332 -8.27 32.32 31.48
CA VAL A 332 -7.45 31.11 31.70
C VAL A 332 -7.79 30.03 30.68
N ILE A 333 -9.06 29.86 30.34
CA ILE A 333 -9.50 28.90 29.31
C ILE A 333 -9.01 29.35 27.93
N ALA A 334 -9.16 30.63 27.58
CA ALA A 334 -8.72 31.17 26.29
C ALA A 334 -7.21 31.10 26.10
N SER A 335 -6.42 31.43 27.13
CA SER A 335 -4.95 31.35 27.05
C SER A 335 -4.44 29.91 26.89
N SER A 336 -5.10 28.94 27.54
CA SER A 336 -4.77 27.51 27.37
C SER A 336 -5.08 27.02 25.94
N TRP A 337 -6.17 27.52 25.34
CA TRP A 337 -6.54 27.17 23.96
C TRP A 337 -5.58 27.77 22.92
N VAL A 338 -5.15 29.01 23.12
CA VAL A 338 -4.17 29.68 22.25
C VAL A 338 -2.81 28.96 22.29
N ALA A 339 -2.34 28.56 23.49
CA ALA A 339 -1.10 27.79 23.62
C ALA A 339 -1.18 26.44 22.90
N PHE A 340 -2.33 25.76 22.96
CA PHE A 340 -2.57 24.50 22.25
C PHE A 340 -2.53 24.67 20.72
N VAL A 341 -3.20 25.69 20.18
CA VAL A 341 -3.20 25.97 18.73
C VAL A 341 -1.79 26.30 18.23
N LEU A 342 -1.02 27.06 19.01
CA LEU A 342 0.36 27.40 18.65
C LEU A 342 1.28 26.17 18.68
N MET A 343 1.12 25.24 19.63
CA MET A 343 1.85 23.98 19.63
C MET A 343 1.50 23.09 18.43
N TRP A 344 0.22 23.08 18.01
CA TRP A 344 -0.23 22.29 16.87
C TRP A 344 0.30 22.81 15.52
N GLN A 345 0.49 24.13 15.37
CA GLN A 345 1.04 24.69 14.12
C GLN A 345 2.57 24.58 14.00
N LEU A 346 3.28 24.35 15.10
CA LEU A 346 4.75 24.33 15.14
C LEU A 346 5.36 22.92 15.09
N GLY A 347 4.55 21.87 15.16
CA GLY A 347 4.97 20.47 14.98
C GLY A 347 4.31 19.87 13.75
#